data_AF-A0A523REP4-F1
#
_entry.id   AF-A0A523REP4-F1
#
_cell.length_a   1.000
_cell.length_b   1.000
_cell.length_c   1.000
_cell.angle_alpha   90.00
_cell.angle_beta   90.00
_cell.angle_gamma   90.00
#
_symmetry.space_group_name_H-M   'P 1'
#
loop_
_entity.id
_entity.type
_entity.pdbx_description
1 polymer ?
#
loop_
_entity_poly.entity_id
_entity_poly.type
_entity_poly.pdbx_seq_one_letter_code
_entity_poly.pdbx_strand_id
1 'polypeptide(L)'
;MEMHEVTPEERRRFYSEEWNKRELPDFILHTLSLREFGFDLDGTGPSHRYNQFMTVEQLAEYLQNRAPYSAFTSVALYEQPSMRKGWMKSELAFDIDAKDLPLRSCSCASGSVCELCIDEARRIAMEFAETMGKDLGLHNINFVYSGRGFHIRVIDDAIMTLEQTERAQIVEYITGGVIPTDVTMALGYSQVFRERLARTFEGMDEQRLSKIRGLRRSVIQKLMVEKERALGAIRSGKLDELSELEGIGPKTFRQLLEFLVRLNSEFTDGKVTIDTKRILRLPSSLHSGVSMKCMLVRDIGRFKLEDAVPKFVHERGH
;
A
#
# COMPACT_ATOMS: atom_id res chain seq x y z
N MET A 1 19.28 -2.52 -9.49
CA MET A 1 19.08 -3.96 -9.22
C MET A 1 17.98 -4.49 -10.11
N GLU A 2 18.23 -5.57 -10.84
CA GLU A 2 17.21 -6.14 -11.72
C GLU A 2 16.30 -7.09 -10.95
N MET A 3 14.99 -6.89 -11.10
CA MET A 3 13.96 -7.77 -10.53
C MET A 3 13.55 -8.78 -11.57
N HIS A 4 13.72 -10.06 -11.27
CA HIS A 4 13.40 -11.14 -12.19
C HIS A 4 12.54 -12.19 -11.50
N GLU A 5 11.91 -13.02 -12.31
CA GLU A 5 11.22 -14.19 -11.81
C GLU A 5 12.21 -15.20 -11.18
N VAL A 6 11.78 -15.87 -10.12
CA VAL A 6 12.57 -16.86 -9.38
C VAL A 6 12.26 -18.27 -9.89
N THR A 7 13.29 -19.03 -10.21
CA THR A 7 13.17 -20.42 -10.68
C THR A 7 12.71 -21.36 -9.56
N PRO A 8 12.13 -22.53 -9.87
CA PRO A 8 11.78 -23.53 -8.86
C PRO A 8 12.97 -23.95 -7.97
N GLU A 9 14.17 -24.06 -8.54
CA GLU A 9 15.40 -24.41 -7.84
C GLU A 9 15.78 -23.33 -6.82
N GLU A 10 15.73 -22.05 -7.23
CA GLU A 10 16.02 -20.92 -6.34
C GLU A 10 14.98 -20.80 -5.23
N ARG A 11 13.70 -21.07 -5.51
CA ARG A 11 12.67 -21.11 -4.45
C ARG A 11 12.98 -22.19 -3.43
N ARG A 12 13.30 -23.40 -3.87
CA ARG A 12 13.67 -24.50 -2.98
C ARG A 12 14.86 -24.10 -2.11
N ARG A 13 15.91 -23.57 -2.75
CA ARG A 13 17.11 -23.08 -2.08
C ARG A 13 16.80 -22.00 -1.03
N PHE A 14 16.00 -20.99 -1.40
CA PHE A 14 15.60 -19.93 -0.48
C PHE A 14 14.93 -20.52 0.77
N TYR A 15 13.91 -21.37 0.60
CA TYR A 15 13.18 -21.91 1.76
C TYR A 15 14.00 -22.91 2.58
N SER A 16 14.96 -23.63 1.99
CA SER A 16 15.81 -24.59 2.70
C SER A 16 17.02 -23.97 3.39
N GLU A 17 17.63 -22.94 2.80
CA GLU A 17 18.93 -22.40 3.24
C GLU A 17 18.86 -20.98 3.81
N GLU A 18 17.90 -20.16 3.36
CA GLU A 18 17.87 -18.73 3.68
C GLU A 18 16.68 -18.33 4.57
N TRP A 19 15.51 -18.91 4.34
CA TRP A 19 14.30 -18.57 5.07
C TRP A 19 14.49 -18.88 6.55
N ASN A 20 14.14 -17.90 7.39
CA ASN A 20 14.32 -18.01 8.83
C ASN A 20 13.02 -17.66 9.56
N LYS A 21 12.49 -18.62 10.31
CA LYS A 21 11.29 -18.44 11.14
C LYS A 21 11.38 -17.27 12.14
N ARG A 22 12.59 -16.85 12.54
CA ARG A 22 12.81 -15.70 13.42
C ARG A 22 12.55 -14.34 12.74
N GLU A 23 12.43 -14.32 11.42
CA GLU A 23 12.08 -13.11 10.66
C GLU A 23 10.55 -12.92 10.56
N LEU A 24 9.75 -13.89 11.02
CA LEU A 24 8.31 -13.69 11.17
C LEU A 24 8.04 -12.64 12.25
N PRO A 25 7.16 -11.65 12.00
CA PRO A 25 6.79 -10.66 13.00
C PRO A 25 6.07 -11.30 14.20
N ASP A 26 6.32 -10.74 15.39
CA ASP A 26 5.69 -11.18 16.63
C ASP A 26 4.15 -11.16 16.55
N PHE A 27 3.55 -10.16 15.89
CA PHE A 27 2.10 -10.07 15.73
C PHE A 27 1.50 -11.20 14.87
N ILE A 28 2.29 -11.81 13.98
CA ILE A 28 1.92 -13.03 13.26
C ILE A 28 2.15 -14.25 14.15
N LEU A 29 3.33 -14.36 14.78
CA LEU A 29 3.69 -15.51 15.62
C LEU A 29 2.72 -15.72 16.80
N HIS A 30 2.37 -14.65 17.50
CA HIS A 30 1.47 -14.69 18.66
C HIS A 30 0.03 -15.12 18.31
N THR A 31 -0.37 -15.01 17.04
CA THR A 31 -1.72 -15.33 16.57
C THR A 31 -1.73 -16.39 15.47
N LEU A 32 -0.60 -17.10 15.29
CA LEU A 32 -0.36 -18.02 14.18
C LEU A 32 -1.45 -19.08 14.04
N SER A 33 -1.86 -19.69 15.16
CA SER A 33 -2.89 -20.74 15.18
C SER A 33 -4.30 -20.23 14.91
N LEU A 34 -4.52 -18.91 14.90
CA LEU A 34 -5.81 -18.28 14.63
C LEU A 34 -5.91 -17.75 13.19
N ARG A 35 -4.86 -17.93 12.38
CA ARG A 35 -4.78 -17.41 11.02
C ARG A 35 -4.99 -18.50 9.99
N GLU A 36 -5.61 -18.08 8.89
CA GLU A 36 -5.69 -18.87 7.67
C GLU A 36 -4.45 -18.59 6.83
N PHE A 37 -3.85 -19.64 6.28
CA PHE A 37 -2.71 -19.54 5.37
C PHE A 37 -3.13 -19.95 3.96
N GLY A 38 -2.68 -19.15 3.00
CA GLY A 38 -2.88 -19.37 1.57
C GLY A 38 -1.53 -19.53 0.87
N PHE A 39 -1.46 -20.42 -0.11
CA PHE A 39 -0.24 -20.63 -0.88
C PHE A 39 -0.56 -20.65 -2.37
N ASP A 40 0.36 -20.06 -3.13
CA ASP A 40 0.50 -20.21 -4.57
C ASP A 40 1.71 -21.11 -4.81
N LEU A 41 1.52 -22.28 -5.41
CA LEU A 41 2.60 -23.26 -5.60
C LEU A 41 3.31 -23.09 -6.95
N ASP A 42 2.61 -22.62 -7.97
CA ASP A 42 3.03 -22.66 -9.38
C ASP A 42 2.96 -21.31 -10.10
N GLY A 43 2.53 -20.24 -9.42
CA GLY A 43 2.41 -18.89 -9.98
C GLY A 43 1.02 -18.58 -10.55
N THR A 44 0.04 -19.48 -10.36
CA THR A 44 -1.33 -19.29 -10.87
C THR A 44 -2.25 -18.56 -9.88
N GLY A 45 -1.72 -18.17 -8.72
CA GLY A 45 -2.44 -17.49 -7.65
C GLY A 45 -2.64 -18.36 -6.41
N PRO A 46 -3.12 -17.78 -5.29
CA PRO A 46 -3.20 -18.47 -4.00
C PRO A 46 -4.40 -19.43 -3.93
N SER A 47 -4.37 -20.52 -4.69
CA SER A 47 -5.44 -21.52 -4.76
C SER A 47 -5.42 -22.49 -3.57
N HIS A 48 -4.25 -22.72 -2.96
CA HIS A 48 -4.12 -23.58 -1.78
C HIS A 48 -4.50 -22.81 -0.52
N ARG A 49 -5.80 -22.68 -0.28
CA ARG A 49 -6.41 -21.91 0.82
C ARG A 49 -6.77 -22.77 2.02
N TYR A 50 -7.17 -22.11 3.11
CA TYR A 50 -7.72 -22.73 4.30
C TYR A 50 -6.73 -23.63 5.06
N ASN A 51 -5.44 -23.34 4.94
CA ASN A 51 -4.43 -24.01 5.75
C ASN A 51 -4.35 -23.35 7.14
N GLN A 52 -4.00 -24.14 8.14
CA GLN A 52 -3.79 -23.70 9.52
C GLN A 52 -2.56 -24.42 10.06
N PHE A 53 -1.73 -23.70 10.79
CA PHE A 53 -0.57 -24.25 11.48
C PHE A 53 -0.71 -23.96 12.97
N MET A 54 -0.41 -24.93 13.83
CA MET A 54 -0.46 -24.75 15.28
C MET A 54 0.86 -24.23 15.84
N THR A 55 1.96 -24.52 15.14
CA THR A 55 3.30 -24.06 15.52
C THR A 55 4.05 -23.50 14.32
N VAL A 56 5.05 -22.67 14.61
CA VAL A 56 5.93 -22.12 13.57
C VAL A 56 6.79 -23.20 12.93
N GLU A 57 7.08 -24.30 13.64
CA GLU A 57 7.78 -25.47 13.12
C GLU A 57 6.98 -26.16 12.01
N GLN A 58 5.65 -26.31 12.18
CA GLN A 58 4.80 -26.89 11.14
C GLN A 58 4.75 -26.02 9.89
N LEU A 59 4.69 -24.70 10.06
CA LEU A 59 4.77 -23.75 8.96
C LEU A 59 6.13 -23.84 8.24
N ALA A 60 7.23 -23.90 9.01
CA ALA A 60 8.58 -24.04 8.47
C ALA A 60 8.74 -25.30 7.62
N GLU A 61 8.32 -26.45 8.15
CA GLU A 61 8.35 -27.73 7.44
C GLU A 61 7.53 -27.65 6.14
N TYR A 62 6.35 -27.04 6.18
CA TYR A 62 5.52 -26.85 4.98
C TYR A 62 6.25 -26.00 3.92
N LEU A 63 6.81 -24.86 4.31
CA LEU A 63 7.52 -23.96 3.39
C LEU A 63 8.75 -24.62 2.77
N GLN A 64 9.53 -25.36 3.57
CA GLN A 64 10.70 -26.12 3.11
C GLN A 64 10.31 -27.22 2.12
N ASN A 65 9.27 -27.99 2.41
CA ASN A 65 8.85 -29.12 1.58
C ASN A 65 8.14 -28.68 0.30
N ARG A 66 7.37 -27.58 0.34
CA ARG A 66 6.55 -27.13 -0.80
C ARG A 66 7.21 -26.07 -1.65
N ALA A 67 8.13 -25.29 -1.10
CA ALA A 67 8.80 -24.17 -1.75
C ALA A 67 7.84 -23.30 -2.61
N PRO A 68 6.77 -22.75 -2.01
CA PRO A 68 5.69 -22.10 -2.74
C PRO A 68 6.18 -20.88 -3.53
N TYR A 69 5.56 -20.63 -4.69
CA TYR A 69 5.75 -19.41 -5.47
C TYR A 69 5.39 -18.15 -4.66
N SER A 70 4.35 -18.22 -3.83
CA SER A 70 4.00 -17.15 -2.89
C SER A 70 3.28 -17.71 -1.68
N ALA A 71 3.57 -17.15 -0.50
CA ALA A 71 2.91 -17.50 0.76
C ALA A 71 2.12 -16.30 1.31
N PHE A 72 0.96 -16.59 1.88
CA PHE A 72 0.02 -15.59 2.38
C PHE A 72 -0.52 -15.99 3.75
N THR A 73 -0.89 -14.99 4.54
CA THR A 73 -1.60 -15.17 5.81
C THR A 73 -2.79 -14.22 5.85
N SER A 74 -3.88 -14.66 6.46
CA SER A 74 -5.04 -13.80 6.70
C SER A 74 -4.67 -12.63 7.61
N VAL A 75 -5.28 -11.48 7.35
CA VAL A 75 -5.35 -10.36 8.30
C VAL A 75 -6.43 -10.63 9.37
N ALA A 76 -7.39 -11.50 9.05
CA ALA A 76 -8.39 -11.99 9.99
C ALA A 76 -7.85 -13.05 10.95
N LEU A 77 -8.41 -13.06 12.16
CA LEU A 77 -8.29 -14.13 13.14
C LEU A 77 -9.62 -14.89 13.24
N TYR A 78 -9.54 -16.20 13.36
CA TYR A 78 -10.69 -17.10 13.41
C TYR A 78 -10.55 -18.11 14.56
N GLU A 79 -11.67 -18.53 15.13
CA GLU A 79 -11.74 -19.70 16.00
C GLU A 79 -11.43 -20.99 15.22
N GLN A 80 -11.88 -21.05 13.96
CA GLN A 80 -11.66 -22.19 13.05
C GLN A 80 -11.10 -21.70 11.70
N PRO A 81 -9.78 -21.41 11.61
CA PRO A 81 -9.16 -20.80 10.44
C PRO A 81 -9.23 -21.68 9.19
N SER A 82 -9.11 -22.99 9.33
CA SER A 82 -9.23 -23.98 8.24
C SER A 82 -10.64 -24.06 7.63
N MET A 83 -11.63 -23.41 8.23
CA MET A 83 -12.97 -23.23 7.67
C MET A 83 -13.36 -21.76 7.52
N ARG A 84 -12.49 -20.82 7.95
CA ARG A 84 -12.80 -19.39 8.09
C ARG A 84 -14.10 -19.13 8.85
N LYS A 85 -14.36 -19.93 9.89
CA LYS A 85 -15.53 -19.83 10.79
C LYS A 85 -15.13 -19.25 12.14
N GLY A 86 -16.09 -18.62 12.82
CA GLY A 86 -15.84 -17.91 14.08
C GLY A 86 -14.87 -16.75 13.87
N TRP A 87 -15.17 -15.83 12.94
CA TRP A 87 -14.37 -14.62 12.75
C TRP A 87 -14.33 -13.84 14.07
N MET A 88 -13.13 -13.53 14.54
CA MET A 88 -12.92 -12.89 15.85
C MET A 88 -12.67 -11.39 15.70
N LYS A 89 -11.65 -11.04 14.92
CA LYS A 89 -11.22 -9.68 14.61
C LYS A 89 -10.25 -9.71 13.43
N SER A 90 -9.93 -8.56 12.84
CA SER A 90 -9.08 -8.48 11.65
C SER A 90 -8.21 -7.23 11.66
N GLU A 91 -6.94 -7.35 11.28
CA GLU A 91 -6.05 -6.18 11.13
C GLU A 91 -6.70 -5.17 10.16
N LEU A 92 -6.50 -3.87 10.41
CA LEU A 92 -6.77 -2.86 9.39
C LEU A 92 -5.54 -2.77 8.50
N ALA A 93 -5.68 -3.18 7.24
CA ALA A 93 -4.54 -3.31 6.32
C ALA A 93 -4.70 -2.43 5.09
N PHE A 94 -3.68 -1.65 4.76
CA PHE A 94 -3.57 -0.88 3.51
C PHE A 94 -2.52 -1.52 2.62
N ASP A 95 -2.78 -1.57 1.31
CA ASP A 95 -1.83 -2.05 0.30
C ASP A 95 -1.49 -0.91 -0.66
N ILE A 96 -0.22 -0.53 -0.66
CA ILE A 96 0.35 0.51 -1.53
C ILE A 96 1.32 -0.20 -2.49
N ASP A 97 0.82 -0.61 -3.66
CA ASP A 97 1.61 -1.31 -4.67
C ASP A 97 2.27 -0.29 -5.62
N ALA A 98 3.60 -0.27 -5.66
CA ALA A 98 4.36 0.66 -6.51
C ALA A 98 4.04 0.47 -8.00
N LYS A 99 3.61 -0.74 -8.40
CA LYS A 99 3.28 -1.06 -9.78
C LYS A 99 1.94 -0.47 -10.23
N ASP A 100 1.10 -0.02 -9.29
CA ASP A 100 -0.24 0.52 -9.53
C ASP A 100 -0.38 1.99 -9.13
N LEU A 101 0.68 2.61 -8.59
CA LEU A 101 0.66 4.03 -8.23
C LEU A 101 0.14 4.89 -9.40
N PRO A 102 -0.87 5.74 -9.17
CA PRO A 102 -1.46 6.58 -10.21
C PRO A 102 -0.48 7.66 -10.69
N LEU A 103 0.46 8.05 -9.81
CA LEU A 103 1.52 9.01 -10.06
C LEU A 103 2.87 8.38 -9.76
N ARG A 104 3.75 8.39 -10.75
CA ARG A 104 5.13 7.93 -10.65
C ARG A 104 6.04 8.87 -11.41
N SER A 105 7.21 9.16 -10.85
CA SER A 105 8.27 9.91 -11.51
C SER A 105 9.06 9.07 -12.52
N CYS A 106 8.99 7.74 -12.43
CA CYS A 106 9.67 6.81 -13.34
C CYS A 106 8.80 6.40 -14.54
N SER A 107 9.46 5.93 -15.61
CA SER A 107 8.83 5.43 -16.85
C SER A 107 8.79 3.89 -16.94
N CYS A 108 8.66 3.20 -15.79
CA CYS A 108 8.56 1.74 -15.77
C CYS A 108 7.42 1.22 -16.66
N ALA A 109 7.67 0.07 -17.32
CA ALA A 109 6.62 -0.63 -18.05
C ALA A 109 5.48 -1.07 -17.13
N SER A 110 4.30 -1.30 -17.71
CA SER A 110 3.12 -1.75 -16.97
C SER A 110 3.41 -3.03 -16.19
N GLY A 111 3.12 -3.03 -14.89
CA GLY A 111 3.36 -4.17 -13.99
C GLY A 111 4.79 -4.28 -13.44
N SER A 112 5.74 -3.50 -13.95
CA SER A 112 7.13 -3.44 -13.45
C SER A 112 7.30 -2.35 -12.39
N VAL A 113 8.31 -2.51 -11.54
CA VAL A 113 8.68 -1.53 -10.50
C VAL A 113 10.20 -1.28 -10.51
N CYS A 114 10.62 -0.15 -9.97
CA CYS A 114 12.01 0.20 -9.74
C CYS A 114 12.16 0.84 -8.36
N GLU A 115 13.40 1.14 -7.98
CA GLU A 115 13.70 1.76 -6.68
C GLU A 115 12.98 3.11 -6.48
N LEU A 116 12.80 3.90 -7.55
CA LEU A 116 12.12 5.19 -7.47
C LEU A 116 10.64 5.05 -7.09
N CYS A 117 9.86 4.21 -7.80
CA CYS A 117 8.45 4.06 -7.46
C CYS A 117 8.22 3.27 -6.17
N ILE A 118 9.16 2.41 -5.77
CA ILE A 118 9.14 1.77 -4.44
C ILE A 118 9.36 2.83 -3.36
N ASP A 119 10.30 3.76 -3.55
CA ASP A 119 10.50 4.86 -2.61
C ASP A 119 9.28 5.80 -2.56
N GLU A 120 8.61 6.06 -3.69
CA GLU A 120 7.34 6.79 -3.71
C GLU A 120 6.25 6.06 -2.91
N ALA A 121 6.08 4.75 -3.12
CA ALA A 121 5.16 3.93 -2.34
C ALA A 121 5.48 3.95 -0.83
N ARG A 122 6.78 3.94 -0.48
CA ARG A 122 7.26 4.06 0.90
C ARG A 122 6.83 5.38 1.53
N ARG A 123 7.01 6.50 0.84
CA ARG A 123 6.61 7.84 1.32
C ARG A 123 5.09 7.93 1.51
N ILE A 124 4.31 7.40 0.57
CA ILE A 124 2.85 7.33 0.70
C ILE A 124 2.45 6.49 1.93
N ALA A 125 3.11 5.36 2.15
CA ALA A 125 2.84 4.53 3.32
C ALA A 125 3.16 5.29 4.62
N MET A 126 4.25 6.05 4.66
CA MET A 126 4.60 6.92 5.79
C MET A 126 3.54 8.01 6.03
N GLU A 127 3.12 8.71 4.97
CA GLU A 127 2.07 9.73 5.04
C GLU A 127 0.75 9.17 5.59
N PHE A 128 0.38 7.97 5.16
CA PHE A 128 -0.85 7.30 5.61
C PHE A 128 -0.77 6.92 7.09
N ALA A 129 0.34 6.31 7.50
CA ALA A 129 0.58 5.95 8.89
C ALA A 129 0.65 7.17 9.81
N GLU A 130 1.25 8.27 9.36
CA GLU A 130 1.29 9.53 10.11
C GLU A 130 -0.12 10.07 10.36
N THR A 131 -0.98 10.08 9.34
CA THR A 131 -2.39 10.47 9.51
C THR A 131 -3.14 9.51 10.43
N MET A 132 -2.93 8.19 10.31
CA MET A 132 -3.52 7.22 11.25
C MET A 132 -3.11 7.51 12.70
N GLY A 133 -1.84 7.82 12.93
CA GLY A 133 -1.34 8.10 14.28
C GLY A 133 -1.81 9.44 14.85
N LYS A 134 -1.73 10.51 14.06
CA LYS A 134 -2.06 11.87 14.51
C LYS A 134 -3.56 12.11 14.63
N ASP A 135 -4.33 11.66 13.64
CA ASP A 135 -5.75 12.01 13.53
C ASP A 135 -6.66 10.95 14.14
N LEU A 136 -6.28 9.67 14.03
CA LEU A 136 -7.10 8.54 14.50
C LEU A 136 -6.60 7.93 15.81
N GLY A 137 -5.44 8.38 16.32
CA GLY A 137 -4.86 7.87 17.57
C GLY A 137 -4.40 6.41 17.50
N LEU A 138 -4.04 5.92 16.30
CA LEU A 138 -3.58 4.55 16.09
C LEU A 138 -2.08 4.45 16.38
N HIS A 139 -1.68 3.45 17.15
CA HIS A 139 -0.29 3.37 17.64
C HIS A 139 0.42 2.09 17.21
N ASN A 140 -0.29 0.99 17.03
CA ASN A 140 0.30 -0.29 16.65
C ASN A 140 0.29 -0.47 15.13
N ILE A 141 1.06 0.37 14.46
CA ILE A 141 1.16 0.45 13.00
C ILE A 141 2.44 -0.28 12.54
N ASN A 142 2.27 -1.34 11.76
CA ASN A 142 3.37 -2.18 11.28
C ASN A 142 3.53 -2.03 9.76
N PHE A 143 4.76 -1.83 9.30
CA PHE A 143 5.07 -1.78 7.87
C PHE A 143 5.65 -3.11 7.39
N VAL A 144 5.16 -3.61 6.27
CA VAL A 144 5.69 -4.81 5.62
C VAL A 144 6.01 -4.46 4.18
N TYR A 145 7.26 -4.63 3.77
CA TYR A 145 7.62 -4.60 2.36
C TYR A 145 7.07 -5.85 1.68
N SER A 146 6.20 -5.67 0.69
CA SER A 146 5.47 -6.76 0.03
C SER A 146 6.21 -7.35 -1.16
N GLY A 147 7.39 -6.84 -1.50
CA GLY A 147 8.17 -7.20 -2.69
C GLY A 147 8.03 -6.20 -3.84
N ARG A 148 6.90 -5.50 -3.95
CA ARG A 148 6.66 -4.44 -4.96
C ARG A 148 6.07 -3.16 -4.38
N GLY A 149 5.95 -3.08 -3.07
CA GLY A 149 5.24 -2.02 -2.39
C GLY A 149 5.21 -2.28 -0.90
N PHE A 150 4.25 -1.67 -0.21
CA PHE A 150 4.16 -1.74 1.24
C PHE A 150 2.74 -2.09 1.68
N HIS A 151 2.66 -2.99 2.64
CA HIS A 151 1.47 -3.13 3.46
C HIS A 151 1.65 -2.32 4.74
N ILE A 152 0.63 -1.56 5.11
CA ILE A 152 0.46 -1.05 6.48
C ILE A 152 -0.49 -2.01 7.18
N ARG A 153 -0.14 -2.50 8.36
CA ARG A 153 -0.98 -3.39 9.17
C ARG A 153 -1.14 -2.80 10.56
N VAL A 154 -2.35 -2.34 10.85
CA VAL A 154 -2.71 -1.75 12.14
C VAL A 154 -3.40 -2.81 12.99
N ILE A 155 -2.90 -3.00 14.21
CA ILE A 155 -3.36 -4.06 15.13
C ILE A 155 -3.81 -3.51 16.49
N ASP A 156 -4.18 -2.24 16.56
CA ASP A 156 -4.86 -1.64 17.70
C ASP A 156 -6.22 -2.32 17.92
N ASP A 157 -6.49 -2.80 19.14
CA ASP A 157 -7.69 -3.59 19.43
C ASP A 157 -8.99 -2.85 19.06
N ALA A 158 -9.02 -1.53 19.23
CA ALA A 158 -10.16 -0.67 18.90
C ALA A 158 -10.53 -0.67 17.41
N ILE A 159 -9.57 -0.94 16.51
CA ILE A 159 -9.79 -0.92 15.05
C ILE A 159 -10.04 -2.32 14.47
N MET A 160 -9.59 -3.36 15.17
CA MET A 160 -9.62 -4.72 14.62
C MET A 160 -11.04 -5.31 14.53
N THR A 161 -12.01 -4.77 15.27
CA THR A 161 -13.41 -5.19 15.21
C THR A 161 -14.23 -4.46 14.16
N LEU A 162 -13.66 -3.47 13.46
CA LEU A 162 -14.39 -2.73 12.44
C LEU A 162 -14.84 -3.61 11.28
N GLU A 163 -16.03 -3.33 10.79
CA GLU A 163 -16.61 -3.98 9.62
C GLU A 163 -16.32 -3.17 8.34
N GLN A 164 -16.96 -3.57 7.24
CA GLN A 164 -16.63 -3.06 5.91
C GLN A 164 -16.93 -1.57 5.75
N THR A 165 -18.01 -1.08 6.35
CA THR A 165 -18.45 0.32 6.22
C THR A 165 -17.50 1.27 6.91
N GLU A 166 -17.10 0.99 8.15
CA GLU A 166 -16.16 1.82 8.89
C GLU A 166 -14.77 1.78 8.25
N ARG A 167 -14.35 0.63 7.73
CA ARG A 167 -13.09 0.50 6.96
C ARG A 167 -13.11 1.35 5.71
N ALA A 168 -14.22 1.40 4.98
CA ALA A 168 -14.37 2.26 3.80
C ALA A 168 -14.23 3.74 4.16
N GLN A 169 -14.84 4.18 5.27
CA GLN A 169 -14.69 5.56 5.76
C GLN A 169 -13.25 5.89 6.13
N ILE A 170 -12.51 4.95 6.73
CA ILE A 170 -11.09 5.16 7.04
C ILE A 170 -10.27 5.25 5.75
N VAL A 171 -10.54 4.44 4.73
CA VAL A 171 -9.88 4.56 3.42
C VAL A 171 -10.11 5.96 2.83
N GLU A 172 -11.36 6.44 2.83
CA GLU A 172 -11.73 7.77 2.35
C GLU A 172 -11.03 8.90 3.13
N TYR A 173 -10.92 8.73 4.46
CA TYR A 173 -10.22 9.67 5.32
C TYR A 173 -8.72 9.73 4.99
N ILE A 174 -8.05 8.58 5.01
CA ILE A 174 -6.59 8.47 4.85
C ILE A 174 -6.14 8.89 3.44
N THR A 175 -6.94 8.58 2.42
CA THR A 175 -6.62 8.93 1.03
C THR A 175 -6.97 10.38 0.68
N GLY A 176 -7.86 11.04 1.43
CA GLY A 176 -8.44 12.32 1.01
C GLY A 176 -9.41 12.14 -0.17
N GLY A 177 -10.19 11.05 -0.12
CA GLY A 177 -11.09 10.60 -1.19
C GLY A 177 -12.46 11.28 -1.22
N VAL A 178 -12.75 12.19 -0.28
CA VAL A 178 -14.04 12.91 -0.18
C VAL A 178 -13.77 14.41 -0.14
N ILE A 179 -14.50 15.17 -0.96
CA ILE A 179 -14.42 16.62 -0.95
C ILE A 179 -15.17 17.13 0.29
N PRO A 180 -14.50 17.82 1.24
CA PRO A 180 -15.18 18.36 2.41
C PRO A 180 -16.14 19.49 2.02
N THR A 181 -17.23 19.64 2.77
CA THR A 181 -18.18 20.75 2.59
C THR A 181 -17.57 22.10 2.98
N ASP A 182 -16.62 22.09 3.91
CA ASP A 182 -15.81 23.27 4.29
C ASP A 182 -14.32 22.97 4.10
N VAL A 183 -13.81 23.32 2.92
CA VAL A 183 -12.40 23.11 2.58
C VAL A 183 -11.48 24.17 3.20
N THR A 184 -12.05 25.22 3.82
CA THR A 184 -11.29 26.33 4.41
C THR A 184 -10.82 26.04 5.84
N MET A 185 -11.39 25.03 6.50
CA MET A 185 -10.98 24.62 7.84
C MET A 185 -9.52 24.14 7.87
N ALA A 186 -8.75 24.70 8.80
CA ALA A 186 -7.32 24.44 8.92
C ALA A 186 -6.95 23.11 9.61
N LEU A 187 -7.92 22.40 10.21
CA LEU A 187 -7.70 21.25 11.09
C LEU A 187 -8.53 20.02 10.69
N GLY A 188 -8.13 18.85 11.18
CA GLY A 188 -8.83 17.58 10.97
C GLY A 188 -8.86 17.16 9.51
N TYR A 189 -9.99 16.61 9.05
CA TYR A 189 -10.10 16.06 7.69
C TYR A 189 -9.77 17.09 6.59
N SER A 190 -10.16 18.35 6.75
CA SER A 190 -9.87 19.40 5.75
C SER A 190 -8.36 19.67 5.62
N GLN A 191 -7.57 19.44 6.68
CA GLN A 191 -6.11 19.47 6.58
C GLN A 191 -5.59 18.28 5.77
N VAL A 192 -5.97 17.06 6.14
CA VAL A 192 -5.57 15.83 5.43
C VAL A 192 -5.94 15.92 3.95
N PHE A 193 -7.16 16.34 3.65
CA PHE A 193 -7.64 16.54 2.29
C PHE A 193 -6.74 17.49 1.50
N ARG A 194 -6.41 18.67 2.05
CA ARG A 194 -5.54 19.65 1.39
C ARG A 194 -4.12 19.14 1.19
N GLU A 195 -3.56 18.43 2.17
CA GLU A 195 -2.23 17.83 2.06
C GLU A 195 -2.19 16.77 0.94
N ARG A 196 -3.18 15.87 0.89
CA ARG A 196 -3.31 14.85 -0.18
C ARG A 196 -3.53 15.51 -1.54
N LEU A 197 -4.37 16.54 -1.59
CA LEU A 197 -4.63 17.30 -2.82
C LEU A 197 -3.36 17.98 -3.34
N ALA A 198 -2.60 18.63 -2.45
CA ALA A 198 -1.34 19.28 -2.80
C ALA A 198 -0.31 18.28 -3.32
N ARG A 199 -0.09 17.17 -2.61
CA ARG A 199 0.82 16.08 -3.01
C ARG A 199 0.47 15.51 -4.39
N THR A 200 -0.82 15.30 -4.65
CA THR A 200 -1.30 14.79 -5.93
C THR A 200 -1.18 15.82 -7.06
N PHE A 201 -1.44 17.09 -6.77
CA PHE A 201 -1.26 18.18 -7.73
C PHE A 201 0.22 18.44 -8.03
N GLU A 202 1.11 18.29 -7.05
CA GLU A 202 2.56 18.39 -7.19
C GLU A 202 3.10 17.35 -8.18
N GLY A 203 2.53 16.14 -8.20
CA GLY A 203 2.85 15.11 -9.19
C GLY A 203 2.25 15.30 -10.59
N MET A 204 1.42 16.33 -10.82
CA MET A 204 0.80 16.57 -12.14
C MET A 204 1.77 17.19 -13.15
N ASP A 205 1.63 16.77 -14.40
CA ASP A 205 2.27 17.34 -15.59
C ASP A 205 1.21 17.77 -16.62
N GLU A 206 1.62 18.46 -17.69
CA GLU A 206 0.71 18.91 -18.75
C GLU A 206 -0.07 17.75 -19.39
N GLN A 207 0.56 16.60 -19.56
CA GLN A 207 -0.04 15.43 -20.20
C GLN A 207 -1.18 14.86 -19.34
N ARG A 208 -1.00 14.79 -18.03
CA ARG A 208 -2.02 14.32 -17.07
C ARG A 208 -3.16 15.32 -16.94
N LEU A 209 -2.85 16.62 -16.83
CA LEU A 209 -3.87 17.67 -16.78
C LEU A 209 -4.71 17.71 -18.05
N SER A 210 -4.13 17.38 -19.22
CA SER A 210 -4.87 17.29 -20.48
C SER A 210 -5.96 16.22 -20.50
N LYS A 211 -5.89 15.22 -19.60
CA LYS A 211 -6.94 14.19 -19.44
C LYS A 211 -8.19 14.73 -18.73
N ILE A 212 -8.12 15.91 -18.12
CA ILE A 212 -9.25 16.50 -17.42
C ILE A 212 -10.18 17.16 -18.43
N ARG A 213 -11.36 16.59 -18.60
CA ARG A 213 -12.37 17.11 -19.53
C ARG A 213 -12.72 18.55 -19.18
N GLY A 214 -12.46 19.48 -20.10
CA GLY A 214 -12.79 20.89 -19.95
C GLY A 214 -11.60 21.80 -19.66
N LEU A 215 -10.42 21.24 -19.33
CA LEU A 215 -9.19 22.03 -19.22
C LEU A 215 -8.63 22.34 -20.60
N ARG A 216 -8.63 23.62 -20.98
CA ARG A 216 -8.03 24.10 -22.22
C ARG A 216 -6.50 24.14 -22.08
N ARG A 217 -5.78 23.99 -23.19
CA ARG A 217 -4.30 24.04 -23.21
C ARG A 217 -3.73 25.32 -22.58
N SER A 218 -4.34 26.47 -22.82
CA SER A 218 -3.91 27.74 -22.22
C SER A 218 -4.03 27.74 -20.68
N VAL A 219 -5.08 27.12 -20.14
CA VAL A 219 -5.28 26.98 -18.69
C VAL A 219 -4.27 26.02 -18.09
N ILE A 220 -3.99 24.89 -18.77
CA ILE A 220 -2.97 23.93 -18.34
C ILE A 220 -1.60 24.61 -18.26
N GLN A 221 -1.20 25.34 -19.31
CA GLN A 221 0.07 26.07 -19.32
C GLN A 221 0.15 27.09 -18.17
N LYS A 222 -0.93 27.84 -17.93
CA LYS A 222 -1.00 28.79 -16.81
C LYS A 222 -0.88 28.08 -15.46
N LEU A 223 -1.59 26.96 -15.26
CA LEU A 223 -1.48 26.14 -14.05
C LEU A 223 -0.06 25.62 -13.81
N MET A 224 0.66 25.24 -14.88
CA MET A 224 2.05 24.80 -14.77
C MET A 224 2.99 25.95 -14.40
N VAL A 225 2.78 27.14 -14.97
CA VAL A 225 3.57 28.34 -14.64
C VAL A 225 3.31 28.79 -13.20
N GLU A 226 2.06 28.76 -12.75
CA GLU A 226 1.65 29.17 -11.40
C GLU A 226 1.59 28.01 -10.40
N LYS A 227 2.22 26.85 -10.71
CA LYS A 227 2.08 25.61 -9.93
C LYS A 227 2.44 25.79 -8.45
N GLU A 228 3.53 26.49 -8.15
CA GLU A 228 3.96 26.75 -6.77
C GLU A 228 2.98 27.65 -6.01
N ARG A 229 2.44 28.68 -6.68
CA ARG A 229 1.40 29.54 -6.10
C ARG A 229 0.15 28.72 -5.81
N ALA A 230 -0.28 27.89 -6.76
CA ALA A 230 -1.43 27.01 -6.61
C ALA A 230 -1.24 26.00 -5.46
N LEU A 231 -0.06 25.38 -5.34
CA LEU A 231 0.29 24.50 -4.22
C LEU A 231 0.22 25.24 -2.87
N GLY A 232 0.73 26.48 -2.81
CA GLY A 232 0.62 27.34 -1.62
C GLY A 232 -0.83 27.64 -1.25
N ALA A 233 -1.68 27.95 -2.22
CA ALA A 233 -3.11 28.18 -2.02
C ALA A 233 -3.83 26.91 -1.50
N ILE A 234 -3.54 25.74 -2.08
CA ILE A 234 -4.08 24.44 -1.61
C ILE A 234 -3.68 24.18 -0.17
N ARG A 235 -2.38 24.24 0.14
CA ARG A 235 -1.84 23.97 1.49
C ARG A 235 -2.36 24.96 2.53
N SER A 236 -2.63 26.20 2.14
CA SER A 236 -3.19 27.24 3.04
C SER A 236 -4.72 27.25 3.11
N GLY A 237 -5.42 26.44 2.31
CA GLY A 237 -6.89 26.32 2.36
C GLY A 237 -7.63 27.40 1.59
N LYS A 238 -6.90 28.15 0.77
CA LYS A 238 -7.43 29.21 -0.09
C LYS A 238 -7.73 28.66 -1.49
N LEU A 239 -8.55 27.62 -1.54
CA LEU A 239 -8.88 26.93 -2.80
C LEU A 239 -9.68 27.81 -3.77
N ASP A 240 -10.38 28.81 -3.23
CA ASP A 240 -11.03 29.87 -3.99
C ASP A 240 -10.05 30.66 -4.86
N GLU A 241 -8.82 30.92 -4.40
CA GLU A 241 -7.78 31.58 -5.22
C GLU A 241 -7.46 30.81 -6.51
N LEU A 242 -7.65 29.48 -6.54
CA LEU A 242 -7.50 28.68 -7.77
C LEU A 242 -8.61 28.93 -8.78
N SER A 243 -9.80 29.29 -8.31
CA SER A 243 -10.94 29.65 -9.16
C SER A 243 -10.86 31.09 -9.67
N GLU A 244 -9.98 31.91 -9.09
CA GLU A 244 -9.68 33.26 -9.55
C GLU A 244 -8.63 33.27 -10.67
N LEU A 245 -7.92 32.16 -10.89
CA LEU A 245 -7.01 32.01 -12.02
C LEU A 245 -7.80 32.13 -13.32
N GLU A 246 -7.39 33.11 -14.15
CA GLU A 246 -8.02 33.38 -15.44
C GLU A 246 -8.20 32.10 -16.27
N GLY A 247 -9.45 31.80 -16.64
CA GLY A 247 -9.83 30.61 -17.39
C GLY A 247 -10.22 29.39 -16.55
N ILE A 248 -10.08 29.44 -15.22
CA ILE A 248 -10.57 28.41 -14.28
C ILE A 248 -11.89 28.88 -13.65
N GLY A 249 -12.98 28.80 -14.42
CA GLY A 249 -14.31 29.02 -13.84
C GLY A 249 -14.71 27.93 -12.82
N PRO A 250 -15.78 28.13 -12.03
CA PRO A 250 -16.21 27.20 -10.98
C PRO A 250 -16.40 25.75 -11.45
N LYS A 251 -16.88 25.57 -12.69
CA LYS A 251 -17.04 24.25 -13.31
C LYS A 251 -15.68 23.57 -13.56
N THR A 252 -14.74 24.29 -14.16
CA THR A 252 -13.38 23.79 -14.45
C THR A 252 -12.64 23.46 -13.15
N PHE A 253 -12.78 24.32 -12.14
CA PHE A 253 -12.22 24.08 -10.81
C PHE A 253 -12.75 22.79 -10.19
N ARG A 254 -14.07 22.58 -10.21
CA ARG A 254 -14.69 21.35 -9.72
C ARG A 254 -14.17 20.11 -10.44
N GLN A 255 -14.02 20.17 -11.76
CA GLN A 255 -13.50 19.05 -12.55
C GLN A 255 -12.03 18.73 -12.24
N LEU A 256 -11.20 19.75 -11.98
CA LEU A 256 -9.84 19.57 -11.49
C LEU A 256 -9.85 18.88 -10.12
N LEU A 257 -10.68 19.37 -9.19
CA LEU A 257 -10.79 18.84 -7.84
C LEU A 257 -11.24 17.37 -7.85
N GLU A 258 -12.32 17.05 -8.58
CA GLU A 258 -12.83 15.67 -8.74
C GLU A 258 -11.77 14.73 -9.35
N PHE A 259 -10.97 15.23 -10.31
CA PHE A 259 -9.90 14.44 -10.91
C PHE A 259 -8.79 14.12 -9.90
N LEU A 260 -8.33 15.11 -9.12
CA LEU A 260 -7.29 14.92 -8.12
C LEU A 260 -7.76 14.00 -6.98
N VAL A 261 -9.02 14.15 -6.54
CA VAL A 261 -9.63 13.28 -5.53
C VAL A 261 -9.76 11.84 -6.03
N ARG A 262 -10.09 11.63 -7.30
CA ARG A 262 -10.09 10.28 -7.87
C ARG A 262 -8.70 9.65 -7.83
N LEU A 263 -7.66 10.38 -8.21
CA LEU A 263 -6.27 9.90 -8.12
C LEU A 263 -5.85 9.63 -6.67
N ASN A 264 -6.29 10.44 -5.72
CA ASN A 264 -6.06 10.21 -4.29
C ASN A 264 -6.52 8.81 -3.85
N SER A 265 -7.73 8.41 -4.23
CA SER A 265 -8.29 7.10 -3.90
C SER A 265 -7.60 5.93 -4.62
N GLU A 266 -6.83 6.18 -5.68
CA GLU A 266 -6.09 5.18 -6.45
C GLU A 266 -4.70 4.86 -5.85
N PHE A 267 -4.23 5.60 -4.84
CA PHE A 267 -2.93 5.34 -4.20
C PHE A 267 -2.88 4.08 -3.33
N THR A 268 -4.02 3.47 -3.02
CA THR A 268 -4.11 2.21 -2.29
C THR A 268 -5.22 1.34 -2.85
N ASP A 269 -5.09 0.02 -2.75
CA ASP A 269 -6.21 -0.89 -3.06
C ASP A 269 -7.23 -0.86 -1.91
N GLY A 270 -8.24 0.02 -2.03
CA GLY A 270 -9.32 0.13 -1.04
C GLY A 270 -10.04 -1.21 -0.77
N LYS A 271 -10.07 -2.14 -1.74
CA LYS A 271 -10.69 -3.46 -1.54
C LYS A 271 -9.90 -4.33 -0.56
N VAL A 272 -8.57 -4.17 -0.50
CA VAL A 272 -7.75 -4.83 0.54
C VAL A 272 -8.20 -4.40 1.92
N THR A 273 -8.39 -3.09 2.10
CA THR A 273 -8.69 -2.52 3.41
C THR A 273 -10.08 -2.89 3.90
N ILE A 274 -11.07 -2.88 2.99
CA ILE A 274 -12.47 -3.19 3.28
C ILE A 274 -12.68 -4.69 3.56
N ASP A 275 -11.96 -5.57 2.87
CA ASP A 275 -12.10 -7.03 3.04
C ASP A 275 -11.56 -7.51 4.40
N THR A 276 -12.48 -7.70 5.35
CA THR A 276 -12.16 -8.18 6.71
C THR A 276 -11.57 -9.58 6.75
N LYS A 277 -11.60 -10.32 5.63
CA LYS A 277 -11.09 -11.69 5.52
C LYS A 277 -9.96 -11.83 4.50
N ARG A 278 -9.33 -10.71 4.12
CA ARG A 278 -8.23 -10.65 3.15
C ARG A 278 -7.07 -11.54 3.58
N ILE A 279 -6.36 -12.08 2.60
CA ILE A 279 -5.02 -12.66 2.80
C ILE A 279 -3.99 -11.73 2.19
N LEU A 280 -2.91 -11.49 2.91
CA LEU A 280 -1.79 -10.67 2.47
C LEU A 280 -0.51 -11.49 2.53
N ARG A 281 0.48 -11.11 1.72
CA ARG A 281 1.74 -11.84 1.64
C ARG A 281 2.37 -12.00 3.01
N LEU A 282 2.83 -13.22 3.30
CA LEU A 282 3.44 -13.58 4.58
C LEU A 282 4.79 -12.86 4.71
N PRO A 283 4.99 -12.01 5.73
CA PRO A 283 6.32 -11.47 6.02
C PRO A 283 7.31 -12.62 6.29
N SER A 284 8.58 -12.45 5.95
CA SER A 284 9.67 -13.45 5.76
C SER A 284 9.63 -14.28 4.47
N SER A 285 8.51 -14.37 3.74
CA SER A 285 8.42 -15.20 2.53
C SER A 285 9.04 -14.53 1.29
N LEU A 286 9.19 -15.29 0.20
CA LEU A 286 9.70 -14.80 -1.07
C LEU A 286 8.57 -14.29 -1.98
N HIS A 287 8.79 -13.15 -2.66
CA HIS A 287 8.01 -12.73 -3.82
C HIS A 287 8.69 -13.20 -5.11
N SER A 288 8.30 -14.38 -5.59
CA SER A 288 8.96 -15.00 -6.74
C SER A 288 8.88 -14.21 -8.05
N GLY A 289 7.85 -13.38 -8.27
CA GLY A 289 7.79 -12.55 -9.47
C GLY A 289 8.81 -11.41 -9.57
N VAL A 290 9.50 -11.06 -8.47
CA VAL A 290 10.48 -9.94 -8.46
C VAL A 290 11.76 -10.26 -7.68
N SER A 291 11.97 -11.53 -7.30
CA SER A 291 13.15 -11.98 -6.55
C SER A 291 13.45 -11.18 -5.28
N MET A 292 12.42 -10.84 -4.50
CA MET A 292 12.55 -10.07 -3.25
C MET A 292 11.97 -10.83 -2.05
N LYS A 293 12.63 -10.72 -0.90
CA LYS A 293 12.04 -11.08 0.40
C LYS A 293 10.96 -10.09 0.76
N CYS A 294 9.88 -10.60 1.32
CA CYS A 294 8.85 -9.80 1.94
C CYS A 294 9.17 -9.74 3.41
N MET A 295 9.26 -8.56 3.99
CA MET A 295 9.86 -8.42 5.31
C MET A 295 9.18 -7.34 6.14
N LEU A 296 9.22 -7.51 7.45
CA LEU A 296 8.89 -6.46 8.40
C LEU A 296 9.88 -5.31 8.25
N VAL A 297 9.37 -4.10 8.12
CA VAL A 297 10.16 -2.88 8.06
C VAL A 297 10.05 -2.19 9.42
N ARG A 298 11.07 -2.35 10.26
CA ARG A 298 11.10 -1.81 11.63
C ARG A 298 11.22 -0.28 11.65
N ASP A 299 11.98 0.27 10.71
CA ASP A 299 12.14 1.71 10.52
C ASP A 299 11.92 2.02 9.04
N ILE A 300 10.71 2.48 8.72
CA ILE A 300 10.30 2.82 7.35
C ILE A 300 11.08 4.01 6.77
N GLY A 301 11.64 4.87 7.61
CA GLY A 301 12.47 6.01 7.18
C GLY A 301 13.86 5.59 6.72
N ARG A 302 14.35 4.44 7.18
CA ARG A 302 15.68 3.88 6.85
C ARG A 302 15.65 2.66 5.94
N PHE A 303 14.46 2.21 5.53
CA PHE A 303 14.32 1.07 4.64
C PHE A 303 15.12 1.26 3.35
N LYS A 304 15.91 0.25 2.99
CA LYS A 304 16.56 0.15 1.69
C LYS A 304 16.08 -1.09 0.97
N LEU A 305 15.94 -0.97 -0.35
CA LEU A 305 15.54 -2.10 -1.19
C LEU A 305 16.53 -3.27 -1.08
N GLU A 306 17.81 -2.96 -0.87
CA GLU A 306 18.91 -3.91 -0.66
C GLU A 306 18.67 -4.85 0.54
N ASP A 307 17.98 -4.39 1.59
CA ASP A 307 17.69 -5.19 2.79
C ASP A 307 16.76 -6.39 2.48
N ALA A 308 15.95 -6.24 1.41
CA ALA A 308 14.98 -7.22 0.96
C ALA A 308 15.57 -8.23 -0.05
N VAL A 309 16.84 -8.13 -0.40
CA VAL A 309 17.46 -8.99 -1.42
C VAL A 309 17.80 -10.36 -0.81
N PRO A 310 17.30 -11.48 -1.37
CA PRO A 310 17.76 -12.82 -1.00
C PRO A 310 19.23 -13.03 -1.37
N LYS A 311 19.95 -13.87 -0.63
CA LYS A 311 21.37 -14.16 -0.88
C LYS A 311 21.59 -14.78 -2.27
N PHE A 312 20.73 -15.72 -2.68
CA PHE A 312 20.84 -16.37 -4.00
C PHE A 312 20.85 -15.37 -5.17
N VAL A 313 20.25 -14.18 -5.02
CA VAL A 313 20.23 -13.16 -6.08
C VAL A 313 21.62 -12.57 -6.29
N HIS A 314 22.41 -12.38 -5.24
CA HIS A 314 23.80 -11.92 -5.37
C HIS A 314 24.69 -12.96 -6.07
N GLU A 315 24.34 -14.24 -5.92
CA GLU A 315 25.10 -15.36 -6.48
C GLU A 315 24.75 -15.66 -7.94
N ARG A 316 23.67 -15.07 -8.49
CA ARG A 316 23.36 -15.10 -9.93
C ARG A 316 24.46 -14.44 -10.78
N GLY A 317 25.32 -13.63 -10.16
CA GLY A 317 26.35 -12.81 -10.80
C GLY A 317 27.79 -13.30 -10.63
N HIS A 318 28.01 -14.59 -10.37
CA HIS A 318 29.35 -15.20 -10.40
C HIS A 318 29.49 -16.26 -11.50
#